data_AF-A0AAE0F7L6-F1
#
_entry.id   AF-A0AAE0F7L6-F1
#
_cell.length_a   1.000
_cell.length_b   1.000
_cell.length_c   1.000
_cell.angle_alpha   90.00
_cell.angle_beta   90.00
_cell.angle_gamma   90.00
#
_symmetry.space_group_name_H-M   'P 1'
#
loop_
_entity.id
_entity.type
_entity.pdbx_description
1 polymer ?
#
loop_
_entity_poly.entity_id
_entity_poly.type
_entity_poly.pdbx_seq_one_letter_code
_entity_poly.pdbx_strand_id
1 'polypeptide(L)'
;VFTMRLASDLLLNGPNTPLYKALVEPMYGSGYAPASGYGSSRRETSFAVGLKGVAEEDIPKIEQIIKETFEQVARDGFDDEEVQATIHQIELGMREVSPSFGLGVGLTIMPYWIHGGDALSPLSCSSCGIFLAGHLGGSLVFTRTAAGFRLPICAEPEHKLGVGA
;
A
#
# COMPACT_ATOMS: atom_id res chain seq x y z
N VAL A 1 9.60 7.32 -0.15
CA VAL A 1 9.31 5.88 -0.17
C VAL A 1 8.70 5.40 1.14
N PHE A 2 9.28 5.73 2.31
CA PHE A 2 8.69 5.34 3.59
C PHE A 2 7.27 5.88 3.79
N THR A 3 7.02 7.16 3.51
CA THR A 3 5.69 7.78 3.65
C THR A 3 4.61 7.06 2.83
N MET A 4 4.93 6.67 1.60
CA MET A 4 4.00 5.93 0.74
C MET A 4 3.80 4.48 1.20
N ARG A 5 4.82 3.84 1.77
CA ARG A 5 4.68 2.52 2.40
C ARG A 5 3.78 2.62 3.64
N LEU A 6 4.01 3.59 4.50
CA LEU A 6 3.18 3.83 5.69
C LEU A 6 1.73 4.10 5.29
N ALA A 7 1.50 4.99 4.31
CA ALA A 7 0.15 5.26 3.81
C ALA A 7 -0.51 4.00 3.21
N SER A 8 0.25 3.17 2.48
CA SER A 8 -0.26 1.90 1.95
C SER A 8 -0.65 0.93 3.06
N ASP A 9 0.17 0.81 4.10
CA ASP A 9 -0.10 -0.08 5.23
C ASP A 9 -1.32 0.42 6.03
N LEU A 10 -1.44 1.74 6.25
CA LEU A 10 -2.62 2.34 6.88
C LEU A 10 -3.91 2.13 6.09
N LEU A 11 -3.82 2.06 4.76
CA LEU A 11 -4.98 1.89 3.90
C LEU A 11 -5.43 0.44 3.75
N LEU A 12 -4.50 -0.53 3.75
CA LEU A 12 -4.77 -1.92 3.35
C LEU A 12 -4.40 -2.97 4.40
N ASN A 13 -3.41 -2.70 5.24
CA ASN A 13 -2.76 -3.71 6.07
C ASN A 13 -3.38 -3.80 7.46
N GLY A 14 -4.39 -4.66 7.58
CA GLY A 14 -5.04 -4.99 8.85
C GLY A 14 -6.56 -4.84 8.79
N PRO A 15 -7.29 -5.47 9.73
CA PRO A 15 -8.75 -5.48 9.73
C PRO A 15 -9.36 -4.11 10.01
N ASN A 16 -8.62 -3.21 10.66
CA ASN A 16 -9.11 -1.87 11.00
C ASN A 16 -8.96 -0.86 9.85
N THR A 17 -8.24 -1.22 8.79
CA THR A 17 -7.91 -0.29 7.70
C THR A 17 -9.13 0.04 6.84
N PRO A 18 -9.22 1.26 6.30
CA PRO A 18 -10.42 1.75 5.64
C PRO A 18 -10.78 0.93 4.39
N LEU A 19 -9.80 0.54 3.57
CA LEU A 19 -10.09 -0.29 2.39
C LEU A 19 -10.45 -1.72 2.79
N TYR A 20 -9.92 -2.25 3.91
CA TYR A 20 -10.32 -3.57 4.38
C TYR A 20 -11.78 -3.59 4.79
N LYS A 21 -12.20 -2.62 5.60
CA LYS A 21 -13.61 -2.45 6.04
C LYS A 21 -14.56 -2.18 4.87
N ALA A 22 -14.10 -1.43 3.87
CA ALA A 22 -14.93 -1.08 2.72
C ALA A 22 -15.06 -2.21 1.68
N LEU A 23 -14.02 -3.03 1.51
CA LEU A 23 -13.90 -3.97 0.40
C LEU A 23 -13.93 -5.45 0.83
N VAL A 24 -13.19 -5.81 1.87
CA VAL A 24 -12.97 -7.20 2.28
C VAL A 24 -14.04 -7.64 3.28
N GLU A 25 -14.35 -6.82 4.27
CA GLU A 25 -15.35 -7.13 5.30
C GLU A 25 -16.77 -7.36 4.74
N PRO A 26 -17.26 -6.59 3.73
CA PRO A 26 -18.56 -6.84 3.11
C PRO A 26 -18.57 -8.04 2.16
N MET A 27 -17.42 -8.71 1.97
CA MET A 27 -17.22 -9.83 1.06
C MET A 27 -17.55 -9.53 -0.41
N TYR A 28 -17.14 -8.35 -0.91
CA TYR A 28 -17.25 -8.03 -2.34
C TYR A 28 -16.34 -8.90 -3.23
N GLY A 29 -15.36 -9.57 -2.63
CA GLY A 29 -14.49 -10.54 -3.29
C GLY A 29 -13.87 -11.50 -2.27
N SER A 30 -13.07 -12.44 -2.76
CA SER A 30 -12.34 -13.42 -1.94
C SER A 30 -11.11 -12.84 -1.22
N GLY A 31 -10.75 -11.59 -1.53
CA GLY A 31 -9.64 -10.86 -0.93
C GLY A 31 -8.98 -9.92 -1.92
N TYR A 32 -7.83 -9.35 -1.55
CA TYR A 32 -7.10 -8.44 -2.42
C TYR A 32 -6.48 -9.12 -3.64
N ALA A 33 -6.48 -8.41 -4.77
CA ALA A 33 -5.78 -8.77 -5.99
C ALA A 33 -4.27 -8.85 -5.76
N PRO A 34 -3.53 -9.68 -6.54
CA PRO A 34 -2.08 -9.70 -6.46
C PRO A 34 -1.54 -8.30 -6.77
N ALA A 35 -0.45 -7.93 -6.12
CA ALA A 35 0.17 -6.60 -6.26
C ALA A 35 -0.68 -5.41 -5.76
N SER A 36 -1.73 -5.65 -4.96
CA SER A 36 -2.37 -4.59 -4.18
C SER A 36 -1.38 -4.03 -3.13
N GLY A 37 -1.37 -2.71 -2.98
CA GLY A 37 -0.46 -1.96 -2.12
C GLY A 37 0.58 -1.17 -2.89
N TYR A 38 1.63 -0.76 -2.17
CA TYR A 38 2.69 0.08 -2.68
C TYR A 38 3.82 -0.72 -3.35
N GLY A 39 4.08 -0.40 -4.62
CA GLY A 39 5.20 -0.91 -5.42
C GLY A 39 6.30 0.15 -5.57
N SER A 40 7.53 -0.22 -5.19
CA SER A 40 8.73 0.64 -5.30
C SER A 40 9.86 0.05 -6.15
N SER A 41 9.62 -1.09 -6.79
CA SER A 41 10.63 -1.77 -7.62
C SER A 41 10.86 -1.11 -8.98
N ARG A 42 9.99 -0.19 -9.39
CA ARG A 42 10.07 0.54 -10.66
C ARG A 42 10.56 1.96 -10.42
N ARG A 43 11.09 2.60 -11.47
CA ARG A 43 11.52 4.00 -11.46
C ARG A 43 10.44 4.95 -10.94
N GLU A 44 9.21 4.73 -11.38
CA GLU A 44 8.03 5.39 -10.85
C GLU A 44 7.34 4.46 -9.86
N THR A 45 7.10 4.97 -8.66
CA THR A 45 6.41 4.22 -7.63
C THR A 45 4.92 4.19 -7.93
N SER A 46 4.25 3.10 -7.59
CA SER A 46 2.84 2.90 -7.88
C SER A 46 2.11 2.41 -6.64
N PHE A 47 0.88 2.87 -6.44
CA PHE A 47 -0.06 2.24 -5.52
C PHE A 47 -1.17 1.62 -6.36
N ALA A 48 -1.58 0.40 -6.05
CA ALA A 48 -2.70 -0.25 -6.70
C ALA A 48 -3.59 -0.90 -5.64
N VAL A 49 -4.89 -0.96 -5.90
CA VAL A 49 -5.83 -1.76 -5.11
C VAL A 49 -6.72 -2.51 -6.08
N GLY A 50 -6.90 -3.79 -5.83
CA GLY A 50 -7.84 -4.63 -6.56
C GLY A 50 -8.39 -5.71 -5.65
N LEU A 51 -9.44 -6.37 -6.11
CA LEU A 51 -10.08 -7.50 -5.45
C LEU A 51 -10.10 -8.71 -6.38
N LYS A 52 -10.06 -9.91 -5.80
CA LYS A 52 -10.24 -11.19 -6.51
C LYS A 52 -11.63 -11.72 -6.31
N GLY A 53 -12.14 -12.48 -7.29
CA GLY A 53 -13.43 -13.18 -7.16
C GLY A 53 -14.61 -12.23 -7.03
N VAL A 54 -14.55 -11.13 -7.78
CA VAL A 54 -15.60 -10.11 -7.85
C VAL A 54 -16.54 -10.45 -9.00
N ALA A 55 -17.85 -10.36 -8.76
CA ALA A 55 -18.84 -10.47 -9.83
C ALA A 55 -18.72 -9.29 -10.81
N GLU A 56 -18.77 -9.55 -12.11
CA GLU A 56 -18.58 -8.50 -13.14
C GLU A 56 -19.56 -7.32 -12.99
N GLU A 57 -20.77 -7.61 -12.51
CA GLU A 57 -21.84 -6.64 -12.23
C GLU A 57 -21.49 -5.66 -11.10
N ASP A 58 -20.66 -6.07 -10.14
CA ASP A 58 -20.28 -5.29 -8.96
C ASP A 58 -19.03 -4.42 -9.19
N ILE A 59 -18.30 -4.61 -10.30
CA ILE A 59 -17.10 -3.84 -10.65
C ILE A 59 -17.34 -2.31 -10.57
N PRO A 60 -18.36 -1.73 -11.22
CA PRO A 60 -18.58 -0.27 -11.16
C PRO A 60 -18.87 0.23 -9.74
N LYS A 61 -19.57 -0.59 -8.93
CA LYS A 61 -19.88 -0.28 -7.53
C LYS A 61 -18.61 -0.27 -6.68
N ILE A 62 -17.72 -1.24 -6.89
CA ILE A 62 -16.44 -1.33 -6.17
C ILE A 62 -15.52 -0.16 -6.51
N GLU A 63 -15.45 0.24 -7.78
CA GLU A 63 -14.70 1.43 -8.19
C GLU A 63 -15.20 2.69 -7.47
N GLN A 64 -16.52 2.83 -7.33
CA GLN A 64 -17.13 3.93 -6.60
C GLN A 64 -16.76 3.88 -5.10
N ILE A 65 -16.89 2.72 -4.45
CA ILE A 65 -16.54 2.54 -3.04
C ILE A 65 -15.07 2.90 -2.78
N ILE A 66 -14.16 2.48 -3.66
CA ILE A 66 -12.73 2.81 -3.55
C ILE A 66 -12.53 4.33 -3.57
N LYS A 67 -13.15 5.03 -4.53
CA LYS A 67 -13.06 6.49 -4.65
C LYS A 67 -13.62 7.18 -3.41
N GLU A 68 -14.81 6.78 -2.96
CA GLU A 68 -15.44 7.34 -1.75
C GLU A 68 -14.59 7.12 -0.50
N THR A 69 -13.96 5.95 -0.37
CA THR A 69 -13.06 5.64 0.75
C THR A 69 -11.84 6.56 0.73
N PHE A 70 -11.23 6.81 -0.44
CA PHE A 70 -10.12 7.75 -0.54
C PHE A 70 -10.52 9.18 -0.19
N GLU A 71 -11.71 9.61 -0.61
CA GLU A 71 -12.22 10.94 -0.26
C GLU A 71 -12.49 11.08 1.24
N GLN A 72 -13.05 10.04 1.88
CA GLN A 72 -13.26 10.01 3.33
C GLN A 72 -11.94 10.09 4.09
N VAL A 73 -10.97 9.24 3.75
CA VAL A 73 -9.64 9.25 4.37
C VAL A 73 -8.94 10.60 4.16
N ALA A 74 -9.09 11.23 2.99
CA ALA A 74 -8.52 12.54 2.73
C ALA A 74 -9.19 13.67 3.55
N ARG A 75 -10.46 13.52 3.93
CA ARG A 75 -11.19 14.48 4.77
C ARG A 75 -10.95 14.28 6.26
N ASP A 76 -11.04 13.02 6.71
CA ASP A 76 -11.11 12.67 8.13
C ASP A 76 -9.73 12.33 8.71
N GLY A 77 -8.77 11.95 7.84
CA GLY A 77 -7.44 11.53 8.26
C GLY A 77 -7.40 10.11 8.83
N PHE A 78 -6.32 9.81 9.56
CA PHE A 78 -6.14 8.56 10.29
C PHE A 78 -6.06 8.85 11.79
N ASP A 79 -6.45 7.88 12.59
CA ASP A 79 -6.29 7.95 14.03
C ASP A 79 -4.80 7.87 14.43
N ASP A 80 -4.38 8.70 15.38
CA ASP A 80 -2.98 8.77 15.80
C ASP A 80 -2.49 7.44 16.40
N GLU A 81 -3.33 6.69 17.12
CA GLU A 81 -2.96 5.39 17.68
C GLU A 81 -2.75 4.36 16.56
N GLU A 82 -3.58 4.39 15.52
CA GLU A 82 -3.40 3.53 14.34
C GLU A 82 -2.09 3.86 13.61
N VAL A 83 -1.78 5.14 13.43
CA VAL A 83 -0.51 5.58 12.81
C VAL A 83 0.68 5.07 13.60
N GLN A 84 0.69 5.25 14.92
CA GLN A 84 1.78 4.76 15.78
C GLN A 84 1.89 3.24 15.76
N ALA A 85 0.76 2.53 15.80
CA ALA A 85 0.75 1.07 15.71
C ALA A 85 1.34 0.58 14.39
N THR A 86 0.97 1.18 13.25
CA THR A 86 1.53 0.81 11.94
C THR A 86 3.03 1.11 11.86
N ILE A 87 3.47 2.27 12.35
CA ILE A 87 4.91 2.59 12.42
C ILE A 87 5.64 1.53 13.25
N HIS A 88 5.11 1.18 14.41
CA HIS A 88 5.70 0.16 15.27
C HIS A 88 5.81 -1.21 14.57
N GLN A 89 4.78 -1.63 13.82
CA GLN A 89 4.83 -2.86 13.03
C GLN A 89 5.90 -2.81 11.94
N ILE A 90 6.03 -1.68 11.24
CA ILE A 90 7.09 -1.49 10.23
C ILE A 90 8.47 -1.59 10.90
N GLU A 91 8.68 -0.95 12.05
CA GLU A 91 9.94 -1.02 12.80
C GLU A 91 10.29 -2.43 13.24
N LEU A 92 9.31 -3.21 13.73
CA LEU A 92 9.51 -4.61 14.09
C LEU A 92 9.94 -5.44 12.89
N GLY A 93 9.28 -5.28 11.74
CA GLY A 93 9.63 -6.00 10.51
C GLY A 93 11.03 -5.66 9.98
N MET A 94 11.54 -4.46 10.28
CA MET A 94 12.91 -4.07 9.93
C MET A 94 13.98 -4.65 10.87
N ARG A 95 13.61 -5.07 12.08
CA ARG A 95 14.52 -5.70 13.05
C ARG A 95 14.67 -7.20 12.83
N GLU A 96 13.81 -7.81 12.03
CA GLU A 96 13.85 -9.23 11.76
C GLU A 96 15.06 -9.57 10.86
N VAL A 97 16.05 -10.26 11.44
CA VAL A 97 17.20 -10.76 10.70
C VAL A 97 16.90 -12.18 10.26
N SER A 98 16.55 -12.34 8.98
CA SER A 98 16.34 -13.65 8.39
C SER A 98 17.67 -14.27 7.89
N PRO A 99 17.74 -15.61 7.71
CA PRO A 99 18.91 -16.25 7.10
C PRO A 99 19.21 -15.74 5.68
N SER A 100 18.19 -15.19 4.99
CA SER A 100 18.27 -14.59 3.67
C SER A 100 18.41 -13.06 3.70
N PHE A 101 18.82 -12.47 4.83
CA PHE A 101 18.94 -11.03 5.01
C PHE A 101 19.77 -10.36 3.90
N GLY A 102 20.93 -10.92 3.54
CA GLY A 102 21.77 -10.37 2.47
C GLY A 102 21.07 -10.31 1.10
N LEU A 103 20.24 -11.31 0.78
CA LEU A 103 19.43 -11.31 -0.43
C LEU A 103 18.32 -10.25 -0.36
N GLY A 104 17.65 -10.13 0.79
CA GLY A 104 16.61 -9.12 1.01
C GLY A 104 17.14 -7.68 0.89
N VAL A 105 18.32 -7.41 1.46
CA VAL A 105 19.02 -6.13 1.32
C VAL A 105 19.38 -5.87 -0.14
N GLY A 106 19.97 -6.85 -0.83
CA GLY A 106 20.30 -6.72 -2.25
C GLY A 106 19.08 -6.37 -3.10
N LEU A 107 17.97 -7.10 -2.94
CA LEU A 107 16.72 -6.84 -3.66
C LEU A 107 16.07 -5.49 -3.32
N THR A 108 16.28 -4.98 -2.12
CA THR A 108 15.76 -3.67 -1.68
C THR A 108 16.55 -2.51 -2.32
N ILE A 109 17.87 -2.66 -2.45
CA ILE A 109 18.76 -1.63 -3.00
C ILE A 109 18.72 -1.59 -4.53
N MET A 110 18.58 -2.75 -5.17
CA MET A 110 18.68 -2.91 -6.63
C MET A 110 17.85 -1.90 -7.43
N PRO A 111 16.55 -1.66 -7.13
CA PRO A 111 15.75 -0.66 -7.84
C PRO A 111 16.32 0.76 -7.80
N TYR A 112 16.94 1.16 -6.68
CA TYR A 112 17.55 2.47 -6.54
C TYR A 112 18.82 2.56 -7.38
N TRP A 113 19.65 1.52 -7.34
CA TRP A 113 20.92 1.48 -8.04
C TRP A 113 20.74 1.48 -9.57
N ILE A 114 19.83 0.64 -10.10
CA ILE A 114 19.60 0.55 -11.56
C ILE A 114 18.96 1.81 -12.15
N HIS A 115 18.35 2.65 -11.32
CA HIS A 115 17.73 3.92 -11.73
C HIS A 115 18.61 5.15 -11.42
N GLY A 116 19.87 4.93 -11.03
CA GLY A 116 20.85 6.01 -10.77
C GLY A 116 20.62 6.78 -9.47
N GLY A 117 19.82 6.23 -8.55
CA GLY A 117 19.61 6.75 -7.20
C GLY A 117 20.66 6.27 -6.21
N ASP A 118 20.63 6.85 -5.01
CA ASP A 118 21.50 6.41 -3.91
C ASP A 118 21.06 5.02 -3.39
N ALA A 119 21.95 4.05 -3.57
CA ALA A 119 21.78 2.67 -3.15
C ALA A 119 21.61 2.51 -1.63
N LEU A 120 22.13 3.42 -0.81
CA LEU A 120 22.06 3.33 0.65
C LEU A 120 20.85 4.09 1.24
N SER A 121 20.19 4.93 0.44
CA SER A 121 18.99 5.66 0.85
C SER A 121 17.87 4.77 1.42
N PRO A 122 17.52 3.58 0.87
CA PRO A 122 16.50 2.72 1.47
C PRO A 122 16.93 2.05 2.78
N LEU A 123 18.24 1.99 3.07
CA LEU A 123 18.76 1.38 4.29
C LEU A 123 18.87 2.37 5.47
N SER A 124 18.83 3.66 5.18
CA SER A 124 19.00 4.73 6.17
C SER A 124 17.70 4.97 6.94
N CYS A 125 17.35 4.06 7.87
CA CYS A 125 16.12 4.11 8.66
C CYS A 125 16.38 4.30 10.17
N SER A 126 17.32 5.15 10.55
CA SER A 126 17.53 5.55 11.95
C SER A 126 16.80 6.85 12.32
N SER A 127 16.31 7.61 11.34
CA SER A 127 15.74 8.97 11.53
C SER A 127 14.25 9.10 11.15
N CYS A 128 13.59 7.99 10.78
CA CYS A 128 12.24 8.05 10.20
C CYS A 128 11.16 8.54 11.18
N GLY A 129 11.24 8.15 12.46
CA GLY A 129 10.31 8.62 13.50
C GLY A 129 10.38 10.14 13.74
N ILE A 130 11.55 10.77 13.55
CA ILE A 130 11.75 12.21 13.75
C ILE A 130 11.26 13.00 12.52
N PHE A 131 11.43 12.45 11.31
CA PHE A 131 11.03 13.12 10.07
C PHE A 131 9.50 13.19 9.88
N LEU A 132 8.76 12.18 10.37
CA LEU A 132 7.30 12.14 10.29
C LEU A 132 6.62 13.12 11.25
N ALA A 133 7.11 13.26 12.48
CA ALA A 133 6.57 14.22 13.45
C ALA A 133 6.67 15.67 12.95
N GLY A 134 7.69 16.00 12.16
CA GLY A 134 7.85 17.33 11.55
C GLY A 134 6.99 17.59 10.31
N HIS A 135 6.55 16.54 9.59
CA HIS A 135 5.79 16.68 8.34
C HIS A 135 4.28 16.45 8.52
N LEU A 136 3.85 15.78 9.59
CA LEU A 136 2.44 15.59 9.93
C LEU A 136 1.78 16.88 10.47
N GLY A 137 2.57 17.89 10.88
CA GLY A 137 2.07 19.21 11.28
C GLY A 137 1.69 20.15 10.12
N GLY A 138 1.88 19.74 8.87
CA GLY A 138 1.55 20.53 7.69
C GLY A 138 0.75 19.71 6.71
N SER A 139 -0.57 19.94 6.67
CA SER A 139 -1.53 19.53 5.62
C SER A 139 -0.99 18.47 4.67
N LEU A 140 -1.27 17.22 5.01
CA LEU A 140 -1.01 16.01 4.24
C LEU A 140 -0.99 16.33 2.73
N VAL A 141 0.19 16.21 2.11
CA VAL A 141 0.43 16.34 0.67
C VAL A 141 -0.18 15.13 -0.08
N PHE A 142 -1.45 14.86 0.19
CA PHE A 142 -2.25 13.82 -0.45
C PHE A 142 -3.01 14.41 -1.64
N THR A 143 -3.45 15.67 -1.53
CA THR A 143 -4.27 16.37 -2.53
C THR A 143 -3.53 16.67 -3.83
N ARG A 144 -2.19 16.75 -3.85
CA ARG A 144 -1.44 17.01 -5.08
C ARG A 144 -0.97 15.74 -5.82
N THR A 145 -0.97 14.59 -5.15
CA THR A 145 -0.53 13.30 -5.74
C THR A 145 -1.71 12.50 -6.27
N ALA A 146 -2.93 12.69 -5.73
CA ALA A 146 -4.14 12.03 -6.19
C ALA A 146 -4.71 12.58 -7.52
N ALA A 147 -4.38 13.81 -7.90
CA ALA A 147 -4.99 14.50 -9.05
C ALA A 147 -4.41 14.11 -10.44
N GLY A 148 -3.38 13.25 -10.50
CA GLY A 148 -2.70 12.91 -11.76
C GLY A 148 -2.48 11.42 -12.01
N PHE A 149 -2.84 10.55 -11.08
CA PHE A 149 -2.59 9.10 -11.20
C PHE A 149 -3.87 8.39 -11.60
N ARG A 150 -4.00 8.07 -12.89
CA ARG A 150 -5.03 7.16 -13.40
C ARG A 150 -4.67 5.77 -12.90
N LEU A 151 -5.17 5.41 -11.71
CA LEU A 151 -4.96 4.09 -11.11
C LEU A 151 -5.44 3.01 -12.11
N PRO A 152 -4.60 2.05 -12.52
CA PRO A 152 -5.07 0.88 -13.23
C PRO A 152 -5.81 0.00 -12.22
N ILE A 153 -7.14 0.08 -12.23
CA ILE A 153 -8.01 -0.83 -11.48
C ILE A 153 -7.97 -2.16 -12.22
N CYS A 154 -7.11 -3.08 -11.76
CA CYS A 154 -7.06 -4.44 -12.29
C CYS A 154 -8.05 -5.31 -11.53
N ALA A 155 -9.25 -5.48 -12.07
CA ALA A 155 -10.15 -6.56 -11.69
C ALA A 155 -9.82 -7.77 -12.58
N GLU A 156 -9.31 -8.86 -11.99
CA GLU A 156 -9.10 -10.12 -12.72
C GLU A 156 -10.41 -10.92 -12.72
N PRO A 157 -11.04 -11.17 -13.88
CA PRO A 157 -12.20 -12.05 -13.97
C PRO A 157 -11.80 -13.50 -13.72
N GLU A 158 -12.72 -14.24 -13.12
CA GLU A 158 -12.58 -15.65 -12.77
C GLU A 158 -12.39 -16.56 -13.98
N HIS A 159 -11.15 -16.99 -14.22
CA HIS A 159 -10.87 -18.07 -15.17
C HIS A 159 -11.25 -19.40 -14.53
N LYS A 160 -12.35 -20.01 -14.99
CA LYS A 160 -12.75 -21.38 -14.62
C LYS A 160 -11.63 -22.35 -15.01
N LEU A 161 -10.74 -22.67 -14.08
CA LEU A 161 -9.91 -23.87 -14.19
C LEU A 161 -10.78 -25.06 -13.80
N GLY A 162 -11.32 -25.73 -14.82
CA GLY A 162 -11.84 -27.08 -14.69
C GLY A 162 -10.70 -28.00 -14.25
N VAL A 163 -10.75 -28.44 -13.00
CA VAL A 163 -9.96 -29.57 -12.52
C VAL A 163 -10.58 -30.83 -13.13
N GLY A 164 -9.97 -31.31 -14.22
CA GLY A 164 -10.24 -32.60 -14.82
C GLY A 164 -9.15 -33.60 -14.45
N ALA A 165 -9.62 -34.74 -13.94
CA ALA A 165 -8.93 -36.02 -13.69
C ALA A 165 -7.90 -36.09 -12.55
#